data_AF-A0A7C1N9Y4-F1
#
_entry.id   AF-A0A7C1N9Y4-F1
#
_cell.length_a   1.000
_cell.length_b   1.000
_cell.length_c   1.000
_cell.angle_alpha   90.00
_cell.angle_beta   90.00
_cell.angle_gamma   90.00
#
_symmetry.space_group_name_H-M   'P 1'
#
loop_
_entity.id
_entity.type
_entity.pdbx_description
1 polymer ?
#
loop_
_entity_poly.entity_id
_entity_poly.type
_entity_poly.pdbx_seq_one_letter_code
_entity_poly.pdbx_strand_id
1 'polypeptide(L)'
;METKLILSLEKEDIEKAEVFAKQNGESLSKMVENYLKNLNPKSSKTQSTPDTGATSFPVIEKNNKGFDKIEIKTESKFSELAGVLKVGDDFDYKKIYEEELLKKYDI
;
A
#
# COMPACT_ATOMS: atom_id res chain seq x y z
N MET A 1 26.54 6.07 -0.95
CA MET A 1 27.32 5.68 0.24
C MET A 1 26.40 4.87 1.13
N GLU A 2 26.84 3.72 1.63
CA GLU A 2 26.07 2.95 2.61
C GLU A 2 26.34 3.53 4.01
N THR A 3 25.28 3.80 4.78
CA THR A 3 25.37 4.35 6.13
C THR A 3 24.55 3.51 7.09
N LYS A 4 25.06 3.31 8.30
CA LYS A 4 24.37 2.52 9.34
C LYS A 4 23.61 3.45 10.28
N LEU A 5 22.36 3.08 10.57
CA LEU A 5 21.53 3.73 11.60
C LEU A 5 21.56 2.86 12.85
N ILE A 6 21.82 3.47 14.01
CA ILE A 6 21.82 2.80 15.32
C ILE A 6 20.70 3.43 16.15
N LEU A 7 19.82 2.60 16.69
CA LEU A 7 18.68 3.01 17.51
C LEU A 7 18.80 2.36 18.89
N SER A 8 18.56 3.13 19.94
CA SER A 8 18.45 2.62 21.31
C SER A 8 16.98 2.42 21.64
N LEU A 9 16.59 1.17 21.89
CA LEU A 9 15.22 0.75 22.20
C LEU A 9 15.25 -0.23 23.37
N GLU A 10 14.11 -0.42 24.02
CA GLU A 10 13.96 -1.45 25.05
C GLU A 10 14.10 -2.85 24.43
N LYS A 11 14.73 -3.79 25.17
CA LYS A 11 14.98 -5.15 24.69
C LYS A 11 13.69 -5.88 24.31
N GLU A 12 12.64 -5.67 25.09
CA GLU A 12 11.34 -6.29 24.85
C GLU A 12 10.72 -5.86 23.51
N ASP A 13 10.89 -4.59 23.13
CA ASP A 13 10.37 -4.07 21.87
C ASP A 13 11.17 -4.59 20.67
N ILE A 14 12.49 -4.73 20.82
CA ILE A 14 13.35 -5.34 19.79
C ILE A 14 12.92 -6.78 19.54
N GLU A 15 12.68 -7.57 20.59
CA GLU A 15 12.26 -8.98 20.45
C GLU A 15 10.87 -9.09 19.79
N LYS A 16 9.89 -8.28 20.22
CA LYS A 16 8.55 -8.25 19.59
C LYS A 16 8.64 -7.86 18.12
N ALA A 17 9.45 -6.87 17.78
CA ALA A 17 9.64 -6.41 16.41
C ALA A 17 10.36 -7.46 15.53
N GLU A 18 11.36 -8.16 16.06
CA GLU A 18 12.02 -9.25 15.35
C GLU A 18 11.07 -10.42 15.07
N VAL A 19 10.27 -10.82 16.06
CA VAL A 19 9.27 -11.90 15.90
C VAL A 19 8.25 -11.50 14.84
N PHE A 20 7.74 -10.27 14.90
CA PHE A 20 6.81 -9.74 13.92
C PHE A 20 7.40 -9.72 12.49
N ALA A 21 8.64 -9.25 12.32
CA ALA A 21 9.29 -9.23 11.02
C ALA A 21 9.46 -10.65 10.43
N LYS A 22 9.92 -11.61 11.27
CA LYS A 22 10.09 -13.01 10.87
C LYS A 22 8.78 -13.68 10.45
N GLN A 23 7.69 -13.41 11.16
CA GLN A 23 6.35 -13.91 10.82
C GLN A 23 5.88 -13.41 9.45
N ASN A 24 6.27 -12.19 9.07
CA ASN A 24 5.97 -11.61 7.76
C ASN A 24 6.99 -11.99 6.67
N GLY A 25 7.99 -12.83 6.98
CA GLY A 25 9.01 -13.27 6.02
C GLY A 25 10.06 -12.21 5.68
N GLU A 26 10.17 -11.14 6.48
CA GLU A 26 11.13 -10.05 6.28
C GLU A 26 12.13 -9.93 7.43
N SER A 27 13.27 -9.27 7.17
CA SER A 27 14.19 -8.90 8.25
C SER A 27 13.80 -7.56 8.86
N LEU A 28 14.04 -7.39 10.17
CA LEU A 28 13.75 -6.14 10.87
C LEU A 28 14.40 -4.93 10.18
N SER A 29 15.64 -5.06 9.71
CA SER A 29 16.34 -4.01 8.96
C SER A 29 15.64 -3.65 7.65
N LYS A 30 15.17 -4.65 6.89
CA LYS A 30 14.46 -4.44 5.62
C LYS A 30 13.15 -3.71 5.85
N MET A 31 12.41 -4.11 6.88
CA MET A 31 11.13 -3.52 7.26
C MET A 31 11.30 -2.05 7.67
N VAL A 32 12.31 -1.73 8.50
CA VAL A 32 12.61 -0.36 8.93
C VAL A 32 13.09 0.50 7.76
N GLU A 33 13.96 -0.04 6.89
CA GLU A 33 14.42 0.67 5.69
C GLU A 33 13.26 1.04 4.77
N ASN A 34 12.33 0.10 4.54
CA ASN A 34 11.15 0.33 3.72
C ASN A 34 10.25 1.43 4.33
N TYR A 35 10.03 1.37 5.64
CA TYR A 35 9.27 2.41 6.34
C TYR A 35 9.90 3.80 6.18
N LEU A 36 11.21 3.92 6.40
CA LEU A 36 11.93 5.18 6.25
C LEU A 36 11.89 5.72 4.81
N LYS A 37 11.94 4.84 3.79
CA LYS A 37 11.79 5.24 2.37
C LYS A 37 10.40 5.83 2.09
N ASN A 38 9.36 5.26 2.69
CA ASN A 38 7.98 5.72 2.48
C ASN A 38 7.66 7.03 3.21
N LEU A 39 8.36 7.33 4.32
CA LEU A 39 8.15 8.58 5.06
C LEU A 39 8.56 9.83 4.29
N ASN A 40 9.45 9.71 3.30
CA ASN A 40 9.91 10.86 2.53
C ASN A 40 9.91 10.53 1.03
N PRO A 41 8.75 10.63 0.35
CA PRO A 41 8.61 10.32 -1.07
C PRO A 41 9.30 11.35 -1.99
N LYS A 42 10.39 11.99 -1.54
CA LYS A 42 11.20 12.96 -2.30
C LYS A 42 11.73 12.31 -3.57
N SER A 43 10.97 12.55 -4.63
CA SER A 43 11.28 12.53 -6.06
C SER A 43 12.27 11.45 -6.46
N SER A 44 11.75 10.35 -6.99
CA SER A 44 12.43 9.54 -7.99
C SER A 44 13.28 10.44 -8.89
N LYS A 45 14.60 10.35 -8.80
CA LYS A 45 15.44 10.70 -9.93
C LYS A 45 15.12 9.69 -11.03
N THR A 46 14.36 10.19 -11.99
CA THR A 46 14.27 9.78 -13.39
C THR A 46 15.57 9.15 -13.86
N GLN A 47 15.49 7.93 -14.39
CA GLN A 47 16.52 7.45 -15.30
C GLN A 47 16.43 8.28 -16.58
N SER A 48 17.52 8.98 -16.87
CA SER A 48 17.74 9.82 -18.03
C SER A 48 17.54 9.08 -19.35
N THR A 49 16.74 9.66 -20.25
CA THR A 49 17.07 9.71 -21.69
C THR A 49 16.99 11.18 -22.15
N PRO A 50 17.90 11.64 -23.03
CA PRO A 50 18.09 13.05 -23.38
C PRO A 50 17.12 13.54 -24.46
N ASP A 51 16.89 14.86 -24.45
CA ASP A 51 16.41 15.73 -25.53
C ASP A 51 15.28 15.22 -26.46
N THR A 52 14.10 15.83 -26.36
CA THR A 52 13.65 16.84 -27.35
C THR A 52 12.40 17.52 -26.79
N GLY A 53 12.47 18.84 -26.63
CA GLY A 53 11.32 19.65 -26.28
C GLY A 53 10.35 19.76 -27.46
N ALA A 54 9.06 19.53 -27.21
CA ALA A 54 7.99 20.37 -27.70
C ALA A 54 6.70 19.95 -26.99
N THR A 55 5.97 20.98 -26.59
CA THR A 55 4.65 20.99 -25.98
C THR A 55 3.62 20.08 -26.66
N SER A 56 2.62 19.70 -25.86
CA SER A 56 1.24 19.30 -26.19
C SER A 56 0.91 17.82 -26.01
N PHE A 57 0.02 17.60 -25.03
CA PHE A 57 -0.83 16.44 -24.72
C PHE A 57 -0.24 15.02 -24.85
N PRO A 58 -0.29 14.20 -23.78
CA PRO A 58 -0.04 12.78 -23.94
C PRO A 58 -1.13 12.16 -24.82
N VAL A 59 -0.77 11.87 -26.06
CA VAL A 59 -1.47 10.92 -26.93
C VAL A 59 -1.40 9.57 -26.23
N ILE A 60 -2.56 8.97 -25.96
CA ILE A 60 -2.66 7.61 -25.43
C ILE A 60 -2.17 6.66 -26.52
N GLU A 61 -0.91 6.25 -26.45
CA GLU A 61 -0.40 5.15 -27.26
C GLU A 61 -0.85 3.83 -26.62
N LYS A 62 -1.82 3.18 -27.26
CA LYS A 62 -2.27 1.83 -26.91
C LYS A 62 -1.13 0.84 -27.17
N ASN A 63 -0.30 0.61 -26.17
CA ASN A 63 0.63 -0.52 -26.17
C ASN A 63 0.08 -1.61 -25.25
N ASN A 64 -0.44 -2.66 -25.88
CA ASN A 64 -0.80 -3.92 -25.24
C ASN A 64 0.43 -4.53 -24.57
N LYS A 65 0.55 -4.36 -23.26
CA LYS A 65 1.14 -5.33 -22.32
C LYS A 65 0.68 -4.94 -20.92
N GLY A 66 0.01 -5.90 -20.29
CA GLY A 66 -0.47 -5.97 -18.91
C GLY A 66 -0.48 -4.68 -18.10
N PHE A 67 -1.67 -4.30 -17.62
CA PHE A 67 -1.75 -3.51 -16.40
C PHE A 67 -0.90 -4.20 -15.33
N ASP A 68 0.24 -3.62 -14.99
CA ASP A 68 0.94 -3.99 -13.77
C ASP A 68 -0.07 -3.72 -12.65
N LYS A 69 -0.64 -4.81 -12.14
CA LYS A 69 -1.56 -4.80 -11.01
C LYS A 69 -0.81 -4.13 -9.88
N ILE A 70 -1.12 -2.87 -9.62
CA ILE A 70 -0.70 -2.20 -8.41
C ILE A 70 -1.50 -2.87 -7.29
N GLU A 71 -0.94 -3.94 -6.72
CA GLU A 71 -1.45 -4.54 -5.49
C GLU A 71 -1.17 -3.55 -4.36
N ILE A 72 -2.13 -2.67 -4.12
CA ILE A 72 -2.19 -1.91 -2.88
C ILE A 72 -2.53 -2.94 -1.79
N LYS A 73 -1.52 -3.57 -1.19
CA LYS A 73 -1.69 -4.42 -0.01
C LYS A 73 -1.98 -3.48 1.18
N THR A 74 -3.21 -2.99 1.27
CA THR A 74 -3.71 -2.37 2.49
C THR A 74 -3.75 -3.48 3.53
N GLU A 75 -2.80 -3.51 4.46
CA GLU A 75 -2.88 -4.33 5.68
C GLU A 75 -3.97 -3.75 6.60
N SER A 76 -5.19 -3.88 6.13
CA SER A 76 -6.40 -3.49 6.84
C SER A 76 -6.85 -4.73 7.58
N LYS A 77 -7.02 -4.69 8.91
CA LYS A 77 -7.58 -5.81 9.70
C LYS A 77 -8.91 -6.33 9.13
N PHE A 78 -9.57 -5.51 8.31
CA PHE A 78 -10.77 -5.85 7.56
C PHE A 78 -10.55 -6.91 6.45
N SER A 79 -9.34 -7.06 5.89
CA SER A 79 -9.07 -8.11 4.89
C SER A 79 -9.09 -9.51 5.52
N GLU A 80 -8.71 -9.64 6.79
CA GLU A 80 -8.86 -10.89 7.55
C GLU A 80 -10.33 -11.21 7.86
N LEU A 81 -11.17 -10.18 8.03
CA LEU A 81 -12.61 -10.34 8.25
C LEU A 81 -13.38 -10.74 6.98
N ALA A 82 -12.91 -10.34 5.79
CA ALA A 82 -13.62 -10.53 4.53
C ALA A 82 -13.93 -12.02 4.22
N GLY A 83 -13.09 -12.95 4.67
CA GLY A 83 -13.31 -14.39 4.52
C GLY A 83 -14.11 -15.05 5.66
N VAL A 84 -14.31 -14.37 6.78
CA VAL A 84 -15.00 -14.89 7.97
C VAL A 84 -16.48 -14.51 7.98
N LEU A 85 -16.81 -13.37 7.38
CA LEU A 85 -18.20 -12.94 7.21
C LEU A 85 -18.91 -13.89 6.26
N LYS A 86 -19.68 -14.82 6.83
CA LYS A 86 -20.63 -15.64 6.08
C LYS A 86 -21.78 -14.75 5.66
N VAL A 87 -21.86 -14.54 4.37
CA VAL A 87 -22.85 -13.68 3.74
C VAL A 87 -23.75 -14.58 2.90
N GLY A 88 -25.07 -14.36 2.95
CA GLY A 88 -26.01 -15.13 2.13
C GLY A 88 -25.82 -14.82 0.64
N ASP A 89 -26.17 -15.75 -0.23
CA ASP A 89 -25.99 -15.61 -1.68
C ASP A 89 -26.70 -14.37 -2.26
N ASP A 90 -27.75 -13.89 -1.58
CA ASP A 90 -28.56 -12.74 -1.97
C ASP A 90 -28.09 -11.39 -1.38
N PHE A 91 -26.90 -11.33 -0.78
CA PHE A 91 -26.42 -10.11 -0.15
C PHE A 91 -25.91 -9.08 -1.16
N ASP A 92 -26.65 -7.99 -1.28
CA ASP A 92 -26.25 -6.84 -2.10
C ASP A 92 -25.73 -5.70 -1.23
N TYR A 93 -24.41 -5.58 -1.16
CA TYR A 93 -23.74 -4.56 -0.36
C TYR A 93 -24.05 -3.13 -0.85
N LYS A 94 -24.25 -2.92 -2.15
CA LYS A 94 -24.49 -1.59 -2.70
C LYS A 94 -25.82 -1.06 -2.24
N LYS A 95 -26.85 -1.91 -2.31
CA LYS A 95 -28.20 -1.55 -1.90
C LYS A 95 -28.27 -1.15 -0.43
N ILE A 96 -27.67 -1.97 0.45
CA ILE A 96 -27.63 -1.69 1.90
C ILE A 96 -26.89 -0.39 2.19
N TYR A 97 -25.77 -0.15 1.48
CA TYR A 97 -25.00 1.08 1.66
C TYR A 97 -25.76 2.34 1.24
N GLU A 98 -26.47 2.28 0.12
CA GLU A 98 -27.33 3.38 -0.35
C GLU A 98 -28.47 3.68 0.64
N GLU A 99 -29.15 2.65 1.14
CA GLU A 99 -30.20 2.79 2.16
C GLU A 99 -29.68 3.43 3.46
N GLU A 100 -28.50 3.01 3.94
CA GLU A 100 -27.84 3.59 5.12
C GLU A 100 -27.45 5.05 4.92
N LEU A 101 -26.96 5.41 3.73
CA LEU A 101 -26.61 6.80 3.40
C LEU A 101 -27.86 7.69 3.38
N LEU A 102 -28.92 7.26 2.70
CA LEU A 102 -30.19 7.99 2.67
C LEU A 102 -30.72 8.23 4.09
N LYS A 103 -30.71 7.18 4.92
CA LYS A 103 -31.14 7.24 6.32
C LYS A 103 -30.27 8.15 7.18
N LYS A 104 -28.95 8.17 6.96
CA LYS A 104 -28.02 8.99 7.75
C LYS A 104 -28.14 10.48 7.42
N TYR A 105 -28.42 10.79 6.16
CA TYR A 105 -28.47 12.16 5.66
C TYR A 105 -29.91 12.71 5.55
N ASP A 106 -30.91 11.97 6.05
CA ASP A 106 -32.35 12.30 6.00
C ASP A 106 -32.79 12.79 4.60
N ILE A 107 -32.39 12.03 3.57
CA ILE A 107 -32.73 12.28 2.15
C ILE A 107 -33.82 11.31 1.69
#